data_AF-A0A9X9ACV5-F1
#
_entry.id   AF-A0A9X9ACV5-F1
#
_cell.length_a   1.000
_cell.length_b   1.000
_cell.length_c   1.000
_cell.angle_alpha   90.00
_cell.angle_beta   90.00
_cell.angle_gamma   90.00
#
_symmetry.space_group_name_H-M   'P 1'
#
loop_
_entity.id
_entity.type
_entity.pdbx_description
1 polymer ?
#
loop_
_entity_poly.entity_id
_entity_poly.type
_entity_poly.pdbx_seq_one_letter_code
_entity_poly.pdbx_strand_id
1 'polypeptide(L)'
;MLQHLFPKLRFALVAVVLLWIKTYIVYKLAFDIKIDNFFEEFMLFINPLAALLLFFGLALLASKHRNRIIIGISFILSFILFGNAMFYGFYNDFVTFPVLFQTNNMADLGTSIKELFTYKTLLLF
;
A
#
# COMPACT_ATOMS: atom_id res chain seq x y z
N MET A 1 -28.49 -15.52 11.71
CA MET A 1 -27.27 -14.82 12.20
C MET A 1 -26.23 -14.56 11.10
N LEU A 2 -25.85 -15.54 10.26
CA LEU A 2 -24.88 -15.32 9.17
C LEU A 2 -25.31 -14.32 8.09
N GLN A 3 -26.61 -14.23 7.76
CA GLN A 3 -27.12 -13.38 6.68
C GLN A 3 -26.85 -11.87 6.88
N HIS A 4 -26.68 -11.40 8.12
CA HIS A 4 -26.37 -9.99 8.42
C HIS A 4 -24.86 -9.67 8.44
N LEU A 5 -24.01 -10.70 8.39
CA LEU A 5 -22.54 -10.57 8.30
C LEU A 5 -22.05 -10.51 6.85
N PHE A 6 -22.71 -11.22 5.94
CA PHE A 6 -22.36 -11.25 4.51
C PHE A 6 -22.21 -9.87 3.85
N PRO A 7 -23.19 -8.92 3.94
CA PRO A 7 -23.03 -7.61 3.32
C PRO A 7 -21.92 -6.77 3.97
N LYS A 8 -21.59 -7.04 5.24
CA LYS A 8 -20.53 -6.35 5.97
C LYS A 8 -19.15 -6.80 5.52
N LEU A 9 -19.01 -8.10 5.29
CA LEU A 9 -17.77 -8.73 4.83
C LEU A 9 -17.50 -8.44 3.36
N ARG A 10 -18.54 -8.38 2.52
CA ARG A 10 -18.42 -8.09 1.07
C ARG A 10 -17.64 -6.81 0.79
N PHE A 11 -17.96 -5.71 1.45
CA PHE A 11 -17.28 -4.43 1.23
C PHE A 11 -15.79 -4.50 1.62
N ALA A 12 -15.49 -5.11 2.77
CA ALA A 12 -14.11 -5.29 3.22
C ALA A 12 -13.31 -6.18 2.26
N LEU A 13 -13.89 -7.30 1.81
CA LEU A 13 -13.25 -8.21 0.86
C LEU A 13 -12.94 -7.53 -0.48
N VAL A 14 -13.87 -6.77 -1.03
CA VAL A 14 -13.64 -6.01 -2.27
C VAL A 14 -12.48 -5.03 -2.08
N ALA A 15 -12.48 -4.28 -0.98
CA ALA A 15 -11.43 -3.30 -0.72
C ALA A 15 -10.05 -3.95 -0.47
N VAL A 16 -9.99 -5.12 0.20
CA VAL A 16 -8.78 -5.94 0.33
C VAL A 16 -8.28 -6.38 -1.03
N VAL A 17 -9.13 -6.95 -1.89
CA VAL A 17 -8.73 -7.42 -3.23
C VAL A 17 -8.21 -6.28 -4.10
N LEU A 18 -8.90 -5.12 -4.09
CA LEU A 18 -8.50 -3.95 -4.87
C LEU A 18 -7.13 -3.41 -4.42
N LEU A 19 -6.92 -3.24 -3.12
CA LEU A 19 -5.62 -2.79 -2.61
C LEU A 19 -4.53 -3.82 -2.83
N TRP A 20 -4.84 -5.11 -2.67
CA TRP A 20 -3.87 -6.17 -2.88
C TRP A 20 -3.33 -6.17 -4.31
N ILE A 21 -4.24 -6.14 -5.30
CA ILE A 21 -3.88 -6.06 -6.72
C ILE A 21 -3.10 -4.76 -6.99
N LYS A 22 -3.54 -3.62 -6.46
CA LYS A 22 -2.82 -2.35 -6.60
C LYS A 22 -1.39 -2.47 -6.06
N THR A 23 -1.22 -3.00 -4.84
CA THR A 23 0.10 -3.15 -4.22
C THR A 23 1.01 -4.05 -5.04
N TYR A 24 0.49 -5.15 -5.56
CA TYR A 24 1.28 -6.03 -6.43
C TYR A 24 1.68 -5.34 -7.74
N ILE A 25 0.77 -4.60 -8.38
CA ILE A 25 1.07 -3.82 -9.58
C ILE A 25 2.16 -2.78 -9.28
N VAL A 26 2.06 -2.06 -8.16
CA VAL A 26 3.10 -1.12 -7.72
C VAL A 26 4.43 -1.84 -7.54
N TYR A 27 4.45 -3.03 -6.94
CA TYR A 27 5.68 -3.81 -6.78
C TYR A 27 6.35 -4.13 -8.10
N LYS A 28 5.59 -4.46 -9.15
CA LYS A 28 6.16 -4.80 -10.46
C LYS A 28 6.56 -3.58 -11.30
N LEU A 29 5.95 -2.42 -11.06
CA LEU A 29 6.12 -1.24 -11.92
C LEU A 29 6.99 -0.14 -11.29
N ALA A 30 7.02 -0.04 -9.97
CA ALA A 30 7.71 1.03 -9.26
C ALA A 30 8.95 0.55 -8.50
N PHE A 31 9.07 -0.75 -8.19
CA PHE A 31 10.19 -1.30 -7.45
C PHE A 31 11.02 -2.24 -8.31
N ASP A 32 12.35 -2.11 -8.26
CA ASP A 32 13.30 -2.98 -8.95
C ASP A 32 13.67 -4.18 -8.04
N ILE A 33 12.65 -4.95 -7.68
CA ILE A 33 12.82 -6.12 -6.81
C ILE A 33 13.38 -7.27 -7.65
N LYS A 34 14.58 -7.73 -7.29
CA LYS A 34 15.19 -8.92 -7.88
C LYS A 34 14.45 -10.18 -7.42
N ILE A 35 14.02 -10.97 -8.38
CA ILE A 35 13.23 -12.19 -8.16
C ILE A 35 13.84 -13.27 -9.03
N ASP A 36 14.44 -14.27 -8.40
CA ASP A 36 15.24 -15.29 -9.09
C ASP A 36 14.43 -16.57 -9.34
N ASN A 37 13.32 -16.77 -8.62
CA ASN A 37 12.51 -17.99 -8.72
C ASN A 37 11.02 -17.73 -8.48
N PHE A 38 10.21 -18.73 -8.80
CA PHE A 38 8.75 -18.68 -8.63
C PHE A 38 8.32 -18.51 -7.16
N PHE A 39 9.10 -19.04 -6.21
CA PHE A 39 8.75 -18.96 -4.80
C PHE A 39 8.87 -17.54 -4.26
N GLU A 40 9.88 -16.78 -4.72
CA GLU A 40 10.03 -15.36 -4.44
C GLU A 40 8.91 -14.51 -5.06
N GLU A 41 8.51 -14.78 -6.31
CA GLU A 41 7.36 -14.11 -6.93
C GLU A 41 6.07 -14.38 -6.14
N PHE A 42 5.87 -15.63 -5.70
CA PHE A 42 4.73 -16.00 -4.87
C PHE A 42 4.76 -15.32 -3.48
N MET A 43 5.93 -15.24 -2.85
CA MET A 43 6.12 -14.51 -1.60
C MET A 43 5.81 -13.02 -1.76
N LEU A 44 6.25 -12.41 -2.87
CA LEU A 44 5.96 -11.02 -3.17
C LEU A 44 4.46 -10.80 -3.41
N PHE A 45 3.80 -11.73 -4.12
CA PHE A 45 2.37 -11.69 -4.38
C PHE A 45 1.55 -11.81 -3.09
N ILE A 46 1.91 -12.72 -2.17
CA ILE A 46 1.17 -12.90 -0.91
C ILE A 46 1.47 -11.81 0.13
N ASN A 47 2.62 -11.13 0.03
CA ASN A 47 3.11 -10.16 1.02
C ASN A 47 2.05 -9.13 1.50
N PRO A 48 1.29 -8.46 0.62
CA PRO A 48 0.38 -7.42 1.05
C PRO A 48 -0.83 -7.96 1.83
N LEU A 49 -1.19 -9.23 1.64
CA LEU A 49 -2.41 -9.81 2.22
C LEU A 49 -2.38 -9.81 3.75
N ALA A 50 -1.25 -10.15 4.36
CA ALA A 50 -1.15 -10.21 5.82
C ALA A 50 -1.46 -8.85 6.46
N ALA A 51 -0.86 -7.78 5.95
CA ALA A 51 -1.11 -6.42 6.43
C ALA A 51 -2.54 -5.97 6.14
N LEU A 52 -3.05 -6.20 4.92
CA LEU A 52 -4.41 -5.82 4.54
C LEU A 52 -5.46 -6.53 5.40
N LEU A 53 -5.33 -7.84 5.60
CA LEU A 53 -6.26 -8.60 6.44
C LEU A 53 -6.22 -8.12 7.90
N LEU A 54 -5.05 -7.76 8.42
CA LEU A 54 -4.92 -7.21 9.77
C LEU A 54 -5.65 -5.86 9.90
N PHE A 55 -5.33 -4.88 9.07
CA PHE A 55 -5.94 -3.54 9.17
C PHE A 55 -7.45 -3.56 8.89
N PHE A 56 -7.88 -4.32 7.88
CA PHE A 56 -9.29 -4.43 7.55
C PHE A 56 -10.05 -5.27 8.58
N GLY A 57 -9.41 -6.30 9.14
CA GLY A 57 -9.93 -7.06 10.27
C GLY A 57 -10.23 -6.18 11.48
N LEU A 58 -9.31 -5.27 11.82
CA LEU A 58 -9.56 -4.26 12.87
C LEU A 58 -10.72 -3.33 12.53
N ALA A 59 -10.84 -2.91 11.27
CA ALA A 59 -11.95 -2.08 10.83
C ALA A 59 -13.31 -2.78 10.99
N LEU A 60 -13.38 -4.10 10.78
CA LEU A 60 -14.59 -4.91 10.95
C LEU A 60 -15.08 -4.95 12.42
N LEU A 61 -14.20 -4.72 13.40
CA LEU A 61 -14.59 -4.63 14.81
C LEU A 61 -15.45 -3.38 15.10
N ALA A 62 -15.34 -2.34 14.28
CA ALA A 62 -16.17 -1.15 14.41
C ALA A 62 -17.58 -1.42 13.85
N SER A 63 -18.61 -1.27 14.69
CA SER A 63 -20.00 -1.59 14.29
C SER A 63 -20.65 -0.52 13.40
N LYS A 64 -20.51 0.76 13.77
CA LYS A 64 -21.26 1.90 13.18
C LYS A 64 -20.52 2.62 12.06
N HIS A 65 -19.19 2.73 12.15
CA HIS A 65 -18.37 3.51 11.22
C HIS A 65 -17.45 2.66 10.32
N ARG A 66 -17.70 1.34 10.26
CA ARG A 66 -16.90 0.36 9.53
C ARG A 66 -16.47 0.79 8.13
N ASN A 67 -17.44 1.12 7.27
CA ASN A 67 -17.12 1.45 5.87
C ASN A 67 -16.28 2.72 5.76
N ARG A 68 -16.50 3.71 6.63
CA ARG A 68 -15.68 4.93 6.67
C ARG A 68 -14.26 4.63 7.14
N ILE A 69 -14.11 3.76 8.14
CA ILE A 69 -12.79 3.32 8.63
C ILE A 69 -12.06 2.53 7.55
N ILE A 70 -12.74 1.63 6.85
CA ILE A 70 -12.17 0.88 5.72
C ILE A 70 -11.68 1.84 4.62
N ILE A 71 -12.47 2.84 4.25
CA ILE A 71 -12.07 3.85 3.27
C ILE A 71 -10.86 4.65 3.77
N GLY A 72 -10.87 5.07 5.04
CA GLY A 72 -9.75 5.79 5.66
C GLY A 72 -8.46 4.97 5.68
N ILE A 73 -8.52 3.70 6.09
CA ILE A 73 -7.40 2.77 6.05
C ILE A 73 -6.91 2.58 4.61
N SER A 74 -7.83 2.43 3.65
CA SER A 74 -7.47 2.25 2.24
C SER A 74 -6.70 3.45 1.71
N PHE A 75 -7.13 4.66 2.08
CA PHE A 75 -6.47 5.90 1.74
C PHE A 75 -5.08 5.99 2.37
N ILE A 76 -4.96 5.73 3.68
CA ILE A 76 -3.68 5.77 4.41
C ILE A 76 -2.69 4.75 3.82
N LEU A 77 -3.11 3.51 3.58
CA LEU A 77 -2.24 2.48 3.01
C LEU A 77 -1.82 2.82 1.57
N SER A 78 -2.72 3.37 0.76
CA SER A 78 -2.37 3.86 -0.58
C SER A 78 -1.39 5.01 -0.52
N PHE A 79 -1.55 5.94 0.43
CA PHE A 79 -0.63 7.07 0.62
C PHE A 79 0.75 6.61 1.07
N ILE A 80 0.83 5.66 2.00
CA ILE A 80 2.11 5.06 2.45
C ILE A 80 2.79 4.34 1.28
N LEU A 81 2.04 3.58 0.48
CA LEU A 81 2.58 2.89 -0.68
C LEU A 81 3.06 3.89 -1.75
N PHE A 82 2.35 4.99 -1.95
CA PHE A 82 2.75 6.08 -2.85
C PHE A 82 4.06 6.73 -2.40
N GLY A 83 4.17 7.07 -1.11
CA GLY A 83 5.39 7.62 -0.53
C GLY A 83 6.58 6.66 -0.70
N ASN A 84 6.37 5.36 -0.48
CA ASN A 84 7.39 4.35 -0.72
C ASN A 84 7.79 4.26 -2.20
N ALA A 85 6.83 4.24 -3.13
CA ALA A 85 7.12 4.22 -4.57
C ALA A 85 7.97 5.42 -5.01
N MET A 86 7.61 6.62 -4.56
CA MET A 86 8.36 7.83 -4.85
C MET A 86 9.76 7.77 -4.23
N PHE A 87 9.89 7.42 -2.95
CA PHE A 87 11.17 7.36 -2.26
C PHE A 87 12.11 6.34 -2.90
N TYR A 88 11.60 5.16 -3.23
CA TYR A 88 12.36 4.11 -3.91
C TYR A 88 12.87 4.57 -5.28
N GLY A 89 12.05 5.31 -6.04
CA GLY A 89 12.48 5.85 -7.33
C GLY A 89 13.72 6.76 -7.26
N PHE A 90 13.98 7.40 -6.12
CA PHE A 90 15.18 8.22 -5.92
C PHE A 90 16.34 7.47 -5.28
N TYR A 91 16.07 6.67 -4.25
CA TYR A 91 17.12 6.04 -3.45
C TYR A 91 17.41 4.60 -3.79
N ASN A 92 16.57 3.97 -4.62
CA ASN A 92 16.56 2.53 -4.84
C ASN A 92 16.47 1.72 -3.53
N ASP A 93 15.82 2.29 -2.51
CA ASP A 93 15.62 1.66 -1.20
C ASP A 93 14.22 2.02 -0.64
N PHE A 94 13.72 1.24 0.30
CA PHE A 94 12.41 1.42 0.92
C PHE A 94 12.46 2.41 2.09
N VAL A 95 11.32 3.07 2.35
CA VAL A 95 11.21 3.92 3.55
C VAL A 95 11.16 3.02 4.78
N THR A 96 12.11 3.22 5.67
CA THR A 96 12.18 2.55 6.97
C THR A 96 11.90 3.53 8.11
N PHE A 97 11.61 3.01 9.31
CA PHE A 97 11.32 3.85 10.47
C PHE A 97 12.43 4.87 10.78
N PRO A 98 13.74 4.51 10.76
CA PRO A 98 14.81 5.49 10.98
C PRO A 98 14.85 6.62 9.95
N VAL A 99 14.56 6.33 8.67
CA VAL A 99 14.59 7.32 7.59
C VAL A 99 13.55 8.41 7.80
N LEU A 100 12.39 8.09 8.38
CA LEU A 100 11.33 9.06 8.66
C LEU A 100 11.77 10.18 9.63
N PHE A 101 12.78 9.93 10.47
CA PHE A 101 13.31 10.91 11.42
C PHE A 101 14.56 11.63 10.90
N GLN A 102 15.04 11.29 9.71
CA GLN A 102 16.23 11.89 9.09
C GLN A 102 15.84 13.02 8.12
N THR A 103 15.38 14.14 8.66
CA THR A 103 14.92 15.29 7.85
C THR A 103 16.03 16.06 7.14
N ASN A 104 17.28 15.94 7.60
CA ASN A 104 18.40 16.74 7.10
C ASN A 104 18.77 16.42 5.64
N ASN A 105 18.45 15.21 5.15
CA ASN A 105 18.65 14.81 3.75
C ASN A 105 17.35 14.93 2.91
N MET A 106 16.22 15.32 3.52
CA MET A 106 14.92 15.45 2.85
C MET A 106 14.69 16.78 2.13
N ALA A 107 15.51 17.80 2.38
CA ALA A 107 15.40 19.08 1.68
C ALA A 107 15.86 18.97 0.21
N ASP A 108 16.98 18.28 -0.03
CA ASP A 108 17.52 18.01 -1.39
C ASP A 108 16.66 17.01 -2.18
N LEU A 109 15.82 16.24 -1.48
CA LEU A 109 14.82 15.35 -2.06
C LEU A 109 13.64 16.08 -2.69
N GLY A 110 13.13 17.12 -2.03
CA GLY A 110 11.87 17.75 -2.42
C GLY A 110 11.90 18.40 -3.80
N THR A 111 13.07 18.86 -4.24
CA THR A 111 13.30 19.41 -5.59
C THR A 111 13.32 18.30 -6.64
N SER A 112 14.00 17.19 -6.38
CA SER A 112 14.12 16.05 -7.29
C SER A 112 12.81 15.25 -7.38
N ILE A 113 12.06 15.10 -6.28
CA ILE A 113 10.77 14.39 -6.19
C ILE A 113 9.73 14.91 -7.19
N LYS A 114 9.79 16.20 -7.54
CA LYS A 114 8.90 16.78 -8.56
C LYS A 114 9.15 16.22 -9.96
N GLU A 115 10.36 15.77 -10.27
CA GLU A 115 10.71 15.20 -11.59
C GLU A 115 10.21 13.75 -11.75
N LEU A 116 10.24 12.95 -10.68
CA LEU A 116 9.62 11.60 -10.70
C LEU A 116 8.10 11.63 -10.48
N PHE A 117 7.53 12.79 -10.17
CA PHE A 117 6.07 13.00 -10.08
C PHE A 117 5.46 13.00 -11.48
N THR A 118 5.50 11.85 -12.14
CA THR A 118 4.97 11.65 -13.48
C THR A 118 3.51 11.24 -13.39
N TYR A 119 2.73 11.55 -14.43
CA TYR A 119 1.35 11.10 -14.59
C TYR A 119 1.17 9.58 -14.39
N LYS A 120 2.18 8.78 -14.78
CA LYS A 120 2.21 7.32 -14.55
C LYS A 120 2.15 6.96 -13.06
N THR A 121 2.92 7.66 -12.22
CA THR A 121 2.92 7.43 -10.78
C THR A 121 1.61 7.89 -10.17
N LEU A 122 1.01 8.98 -10.64
CA LEU A 122 -0.31 9.41 -10.19
C LEU A 122 -1.42 8.41 -10.56
N LEU A 123 -1.41 7.88 -11.79
CA LEU A 123 -2.41 6.91 -12.26
C LEU A 123 -2.36 5.56 -11.53
N LEU A 124 -1.20 5.18 -10.97
CA LEU A 124 -1.07 3.94 -10.23
C LEU A 124 -1.84 3.94 -8.89
N PHE A 125 -2.27 5.11 -8.40
CA PHE A 125 -2.79 5.31 -7.03
C PHE A 125 -4.19 5.91 -7.01
#